data_AF-A0A392M4B6-F1
#
_entry.id   AF-A0A392M4B6-F1
#
_cell.length_a   1.000
_cell.length_b   1.000
_cell.length_c   1.000
_cell.angle_alpha   90.00
_cell.angle_beta   90.00
_cell.angle_gamma   90.00
#
_symmetry.space_group_name_H-M   'P 1'
#
loop_
_entity.id
_entity.type
_entity.pdbx_description
1 polymer ?
#
loop_
_entity_poly.entity_id
_entity_poly.type
_entity_poly.pdbx_seq_one_letter_code
_entity_poly.pdbx_strand_id
1 'polypeptide(L)' 'MAGNTYPHMERAFTSIQVGWMSPRQGWIKGNKDGAQIMQNQQAGCDGVVRDDLGQWLSGLSRKLGSCSALMAEL' A
#
# COMPACT_ATOMS: atom_id res chain seq x y z
N MET A 1 7.66 -30.01 15.68
CA MET A 1 6.79 -28.87 15.35
C MET A 1 7.21 -27.73 16.25
N ALA A 2 8.12 -26.87 15.78
CA ALA A 2 8.67 -25.77 16.58
C ALA A 2 7.67 -24.60 16.56
N GLY A 3 7.28 -24.12 17.74
CA GLY A 3 6.41 -22.96 17.88
C GLY A 3 7.15 -21.70 17.45
N ASN A 4 6.58 -20.95 16.51
CA ASN A 4 7.06 -19.63 16.12
C ASN A 4 6.83 -18.65 17.28
N THR A 5 7.82 -18.44 18.13
CA THR A 5 7.82 -17.35 19.10
C THR A 5 8.45 -16.11 18.48
N TYR A 6 7.68 -15.05 18.28
CA TYR A 6 8.15 -13.74 17.86
C TYR A 6 8.60 -12.95 19.10
N PRO A 7 9.92 -12.84 19.37
CA PRO A 7 10.42 -12.31 20.65
C PRO A 7 10.10 -10.83 20.89
N HIS A 8 9.60 -10.09 19.89
CA HIS A 8 9.15 -8.70 20.04
C HIS A 8 7.66 -8.58 20.42
N MET A 9 6.91 -9.69 20.44
CA MET A 9 5.49 -9.75 20.83
C MET A 9 5.32 -10.29 22.27
N GLU A 10 6.04 -9.71 23.23
CA GLU A 10 5.91 -10.06 24.65
C GLU A 10 4.66 -9.45 25.33
N ARG A 11 4.00 -8.50 24.66
CA ARG A 11 2.76 -7.87 25.14
C ARG A 11 1.54 -8.55 24.53
N ALA A 12 0.41 -8.48 25.24
CA ALA A 12 -0.88 -8.91 24.70
C ALA A 12 -1.11 -8.28 23.32
N PHE A 13 -1.34 -9.11 22.32
CA PHE A 13 -1.62 -8.70 20.95
C PHE A 13 -2.95 -9.30 20.49
N THR A 14 -3.64 -8.58 19.60
CA THR A 14 -4.81 -9.09 18.89
C THR A 14 -4.47 -9.13 17.41
N SER A 15 -4.64 -10.29 16.79
CA SER A 15 -4.62 -10.39 15.34
C SER A 15 -5.96 -9.88 14.81
N ILE A 16 -5.92 -8.85 13.98
CA ILE A 16 -7.09 -8.39 13.21
C ILE A 16 -6.89 -8.75 11.74
N GLN A 17 -7.99 -9.08 11.07
CA GLN A 17 -7.97 -9.23 9.62
C GLN A 17 -8.06 -7.84 9.00
N VAL A 18 -6.94 -7.34 8.46
CA VAL A 18 -6.91 -6.09 7.71
C VAL A 18 -7.23 -6.40 6.26
N GLY A 19 -8.33 -5.84 5.78
CA GLY A 19 -8.78 -6.00 4.40
C GLY A 19 -9.27 -4.68 3.84
N TRP A 20 -9.41 -4.63 2.52
CA TRP A 20 -10.07 -3.50 1.89
C TRP A 20 -11.54 -3.46 2.32
N MET A 21 -11.98 -2.31 2.83
CA MET A 21 -13.38 -1.99 3.03
C MET A 21 -13.77 -0.84 2.09
N SER A 22 -14.99 -0.92 1.55
CA SER A 22 -15.57 0.17 0.79
C SER A 22 -15.66 1.42 1.65
N PRO A 23 -15.38 2.61 1.09
CA PRO A 23 -15.56 3.85 1.84
C PRO A 23 -17.06 4.16 1.99
N ARG A 24 -17.39 5.23 2.71
CA ARG A 24 -18.78 5.68 2.87
C ARG A 24 -19.38 6.06 1.52
N GLN A 25 -20.70 5.99 1.41
CA GLN A 25 -21.40 6.37 0.17
C GLN A 25 -21.00 7.78 -0.29
N GLY A 26 -20.73 7.93 -1.58
CA GLY A 26 -20.29 9.19 -2.21
C GLY A 26 -18.82 9.55 -1.97
N TRP A 27 -18.03 8.69 -1.32
CA TRP A 27 -16.59 8.88 -1.15
C TRP A 27 -15.82 8.21 -2.29
N ILE A 28 -14.67 8.81 -2.61
CA ILE A 28 -13.69 8.24 -3.53
C ILE A 28 -12.53 7.69 -2.71
N LYS A 29 -12.07 6.50 -3.07
CA LYS A 29 -10.89 5.87 -2.47
C LYS A 29 -9.72 5.87 -3.44
N GLY A 30 -8.65 6.56 -3.07
CA GLY A 30 -7.36 6.52 -3.76
C GLY A 30 -6.39 5.59 -3.04
N ASN A 31 -5.89 4.57 -3.73
CA ASN A 31 -4.78 3.74 -3.28
C ASN A 31 -3.56 4.09 -4.12
N LYS A 32 -2.39 4.32 -3.50
CA LYS A 32 -1.11 4.49 -4.19
C LYS A 32 -0.13 3.41 -3.72
N ASP A 33 0.81 3.08 -4.60
CA ASP A 33 1.88 2.13 -4.35
C ASP A 33 3.16 2.64 -5.02
N GLY A 34 4.26 2.62 -4.29
CA GLY A 34 5.57 3.02 -4.75
C GLY A 34 6.46 1.81 -5.05
N ALA A 35 7.32 1.92 -6.06
CA ALA A 35 8.32 0.89 -6.33
C ALA A 35 9.68 1.51 -6.60
N GLN A 36 10.73 0.84 -6.10
CA GLN A 36 12.12 1.22 -6.36
C GLN A 36 12.94 -0.01 -6.78
N ILE A 37 13.67 0.13 -7.88
CA ILE A 37 14.67 -0.81 -8.35
C ILE A 37 16.04 -0.31 -7.87
N MET A 38 16.65 -1.04 -6.93
CA MET A 38 17.93 -0.63 -6.34
C MET A 38 19.10 -0.66 -7.34
N GLN A 39 19.13 -1.62 -8.28
CA GLN A 39 20.27 -1.80 -9.19
C GLN A 39 20.53 -0.57 -10.07
N ASN A 40 19.47 0.14 -10.47
CA ASN A 40 19.57 1.26 -11.40
C ASN A 40 18.97 2.56 -10.84
N GLN A 41 18.66 2.60 -9.54
CA GLN A 41 18.07 3.75 -8.84
C GLN A 41 16.83 4.30 -9.57
N GLN A 42 16.03 3.43 -10.15
CA GLN A 42 14.77 3.83 -10.77
C GLN A 42 13.62 3.63 -9.79
N ALA A 43 12.78 4.64 -9.70
CA ALA A 43 11.58 4.62 -8.91
C ALA A 43 10.38 5.07 -9.76
N GLY A 44 9.24 4.50 -9.42
CA GLY A 44 7.94 4.86 -9.95
C GLY A 44 6.90 4.80 -8.85
N CYS A 45 5.78 5.47 -9.08
CA CYS A 45 4.59 5.30 -8.27
C CYS A 45 3.38 5.10 -9.17
N ASP A 46 2.48 4.27 -8.70
CA ASP A 46 1.22 3.98 -9.34
C ASP A 46 0.08 4.20 -8.34
N GLY A 47 -1.14 4.26 -8.85
CA GLY A 47 -2.31 4.36 -7.99
C GLY A 47 -3.59 4.06 -8.73
N VAL A 48 -4.62 3.77 -7.94
CA VAL A 48 -5.97 3.48 -8.42
C VAL A 48 -6.98 4.29 -7.65
N VAL A 49 -7.90 4.89 -8.38
CA VAL A 49 -9.01 5.67 -7.85
C VAL A 49 -10.28 4.87 -8.08
N ARG A 50 -11.04 4.64 -7.01
CA ARG A 50 -12.30 3.88 -7.02
C ARG A 50 -13.42 4.65 -6.34
N ASP A 51 -14.65 4.38 -6.74
CA ASP A 51 -15.84 4.90 -6.06
C ASP A 51 -16.15 4.12 -4.75
N ASP A 52 -17.26 4.48 -4.11
CA ASP A 52 -17.76 3.85 -2.89
C ASP A 52 -18.33 2.44 -3.09
N LEU A 53 -18.47 1.98 -4.33
CA LEU A 53 -18.82 0.61 -4.69
C LEU A 53 -17.59 -0.21 -5.08
N GLY A 54 -16.40 0.40 -5.05
CA GLY A 54 -15.15 -0.22 -5.46
C GLY A 54 -14.97 -0.31 -6.98
N GLN A 55 -15.82 0.37 -7.78
CA GLN A 55 -15.66 0.45 -9.22
C GLN A 55 -14.45 1.31 -9.57
N TRP A 56 -13.72 0.91 -10.60
CA TRP A 56 -12.60 1.68 -11.10
C TRP A 56 -13.09 2.99 -11.73
N LEU A 57 -12.50 4.10 -11.29
CA LEU A 57 -12.74 5.43 -11.86
C LEU A 57 -11.57 5.90 -12.72
N SER A 58 -10.34 5.73 -12.21
CA SER A 58 -9.12 6.16 -12.90
C SER A 58 -7.87 5.49 -12.32
N GLY A 59 -6.75 5.65 -13.01
CA GLY A 59 -5.42 5.19 -12.59
C GLY A 59 -4.36 6.28 -12.70
N LEU A 60 -3.33 6.18 -11.88
CA LEU A 60 -2.15 7.03 -11.88
C LEU A 60 -0.93 6.15 -12.15
N SER A 61 -0.02 6.63 -13.00
CA SER A 61 1.28 6.01 -13.19
C SER A 61 2.32 7.07 -13.50
N ARG A 62 3.42 7.07 -12.75
CA ARG A 62 4.47 8.08 -12.90
C ARG A 62 5.85 7.51 -12.63
N LYS A 63 6.76 7.72 -13.59
CA LYS A 63 8.20 7.55 -13.39
C LYS A 63 8.72 8.72 -12.55
N LEU A 64 9.30 8.42 -11.39
CA LEU A 64 9.83 9.42 -10.46
C LEU A 64 11.33 9.69 -10.67
N GLY A 65 12.04 8.80 -11.36
CA GLY A 65 13.49 8.90 -11.51
C GLY A 65 14.17 8.27 -10.31
N SER A 66 15.19 8.94 -9.75
CA SER A 66 15.90 8.44 -8.58
C SER A 66 15.28 8.99 -7.29
N CYS A 67 14.69 8.10 -6.50
CA CYS A 67 14.28 8.38 -5.12
C CYS A 67 14.30 7.08 -4.29
N SER A 68 14.18 7.21 -2.97
CA SER A 68 14.07 6.04 -2.09
C SER A 68 12.71 5.37 -2.22
N ALA A 69 12.61 4.10 -1.85
CA ALA A 69 11.33 3.39 -1.74
C ALA A 69 10.29 4.21 -0.94
N LEU A 70 10.68 4.79 0.20
CA LEU A 70 9.78 5.64 0.99
C LEU A 70 9.27 6.86 0.21
N MET A 71 10.13 7.50 -0.59
CA MET A 71 9.72 8.64 -1.42
C MET A 71 8.83 8.23 -2.59
N ALA A 72 8.90 6.99 -3.06
CA ALA A 72 8.01 6.47 -4.08
C ALA A 72 6.58 6.25 -3.56
N GLU A 73 6.42 5.99 -2.26
CA GLU A 73 5.10 5.77 -1.62
C GLU A 73 4.32 7.07 -1.33
N LEU A 74 5.00 8.22 -1.26
CA LEU A 74 4.41 9.51 -0.85
C LEU A 74 3.35 10.03 -1.83
#